data_AF-A0A935DG88-F1
#
_entry.id   AF-A0A935DG88-F1
#
_cell.length_a   1.000
_cell.length_b   1.000
_cell.length_c   1.000
_cell.angle_alpha   90.00
_cell.angle_beta   90.00
_cell.angle_gamma   90.00
#
_symmetry.space_group_name_H-M   'P 1'
#
loop_
_entity.id
_entity.type
_entity.pdbx_description
1 polymer ?
#
loop_
_entity_poly.entity_id
_entity_poly.type
_entity_poly.pdbx_seq_one_letter_code
_entity_poly.pdbx_strand_id
1 'polypeptide(L)'
;MKNLNLAYWIPTALFALGLTLSGFGALTHQAPMVAAYSHLGYPLYFMTLLGAAKLLGVATLLAPGLPRLKEWAYAGFAINMVSAVFSHLASHDPVGHAVAPVVLIGLLFASWRFRPAGRTLAIPAVATA
;
A
#
# COMPACT_ATOMS: atom_id res chain seq x y z
N MET A 1 -25.97 -0.65 -15.42
CA MET A 1 -24.60 -1.18 -15.24
C MET A 1 -23.83 -0.19 -14.35
N LYS A 2 -23.19 -0.63 -13.26
CA LYS A 2 -22.32 0.27 -12.47
C LYS A 2 -21.11 0.64 -13.34
N ASN A 3 -20.97 1.92 -13.70
CA ASN A 3 -19.85 2.39 -14.52
C ASN A 3 -18.53 2.06 -13.81
N LEU A 4 -17.72 1.18 -14.41
CA LEU A 4 -16.42 0.80 -13.88
C LEU A 4 -15.45 1.96 -14.11
N ASN A 5 -15.08 2.68 -13.04
CA ASN A 5 -14.09 3.74 -13.14
C ASN A 5 -12.69 3.13 -13.34
N LEU A 6 -12.27 3.00 -14.61
CA LEU A 6 -10.97 2.43 -14.99
C LEU A 6 -9.79 3.21 -14.41
N ALA A 7 -9.89 4.55 -14.34
CA ALA A 7 -8.85 5.40 -13.77
C ALA A 7 -8.62 5.14 -12.27
N TYR A 8 -9.61 4.58 -11.57
CA TYR A 8 -9.48 4.10 -10.20
C TYR A 8 -9.04 2.63 -10.15
N TRP A 9 -9.71 1.75 -10.89
CA TRP A 9 -9.56 0.31 -10.73
C TRP A 9 -8.25 -0.24 -11.27
N ILE A 10 -7.71 0.31 -12.36
CA ILE A 10 -6.40 -0.11 -12.90
C ILE A 10 -5.29 0.11 -11.86
N PRO A 11 -5.05 1.33 -11.35
CA PRO A 11 -3.98 1.53 -10.37
C PRO A 11 -4.26 0.79 -9.06
N THR A 12 -5.52 0.70 -8.63
CA THR A 12 -5.89 -0.05 -7.43
C THR A 12 -5.57 -1.54 -7.57
N ALA A 13 -5.89 -2.16 -8.71
CA ALA A 13 -5.64 -3.57 -8.94
C ALA A 13 -4.14 -3.88 -9.04
N LEU A 14 -3.38 -3.06 -9.77
CA LEU A 14 -1.93 -3.22 -9.87
C LEU A 14 -1.23 -3.05 -8.52
N PHE A 15 -1.61 -2.02 -7.76
CA PHE A 15 -1.11 -1.80 -6.41
C PHE A 15 -1.47 -2.98 -5.50
N ALA A 16 -2.74 -3.38 -5.49
CA ALA A 16 -3.22 -4.50 -4.66
C ALA A 16 -2.50 -5.81 -4.99
N LEU A 17 -2.26 -6.11 -6.26
CA LEU A 17 -1.54 -7.30 -6.69
C LEU A 17 -0.10 -7.29 -6.15
N GLY A 18 0.65 -6.21 -6.36
CA GLY A 18 2.03 -6.09 -5.89
C GLY A 18 2.13 -6.23 -4.36
N LEU A 19 1.23 -5.59 -3.62
CA LEU A 19 1.21 -5.66 -2.16
C LEU A 19 0.74 -7.02 -1.64
N THR A 20 -0.14 -7.71 -2.38
CA THR A 20 -0.57 -9.08 -2.05
C THR A 20 0.59 -10.06 -2.20
N LEU A 21 1.33 -10.00 -3.32
CA LEU A 21 2.49 -10.86 -3.54
C LEU A 21 3.58 -10.62 -2.49
N SER A 22 3.92 -9.36 -2.22
CA SER A 22 4.90 -9.00 -1.18
C SER A 22 4.43 -9.39 0.23
N GLY A 23 3.17 -9.11 0.57
CA GLY A 23 2.61 -9.43 1.89
C GLY A 23 2.52 -10.92 2.14
N PHE A 24 2.08 -11.70 1.15
CA PHE A 24 2.00 -13.16 1.21
C PHE A 24 3.39 -13.78 1.32
N GLY A 25 4.36 -13.33 0.51
CA GLY A 25 5.73 -13.81 0.58
C GLY A 25 6.38 -13.53 1.94
N ALA A 26 6.09 -12.37 2.53
CA ALA A 26 6.55 -12.01 3.87
C ALA A 26 5.90 -12.89 4.96
N LEU A 27 4.60 -13.19 4.86
CA LEU A 27 3.90 -14.04 5.83
C LEU A 27 4.32 -15.51 5.76
N THR A 28 4.61 -16.00 4.56
CA THR A 28 5.07 -17.37 4.33
C THR A 28 6.58 -17.54 4.44
N HIS A 29 7.29 -16.48 4.82
CA HIS A 29 8.75 -16.48 5.04
C HIS A 29 9.51 -16.98 3.81
N GLN A 30 9.08 -16.59 2.61
CA GLN A 30 9.78 -16.97 1.38
C GLN A 30 11.23 -16.46 1.42
N ALA A 31 12.17 -17.32 1.01
CA ALA A 31 13.60 -17.02 1.08
C ALA A 31 14.01 -15.65 0.51
N PRO A 32 13.47 -15.18 -0.64
CA PRO A 32 13.77 -13.84 -1.14
C PRO A 32 13.32 -12.70 -0.22
N MET A 33 12.18 -12.86 0.48
CA MET A 33 11.70 -11.86 1.44
C MET A 33 12.54 -11.88 2.71
N VAL A 34 12.84 -13.06 3.25
CA VAL A 34 13.70 -13.19 4.44
C VAL A 34 15.06 -12.54 4.18
N ALA A 35 15.67 -12.82 3.03
CA ALA A 35 16.94 -12.22 2.64
C ALA A 35 16.85 -10.69 2.50
N ALA A 36 15.82 -10.18 1.82
CA ALA A 36 15.63 -8.73 1.64
C ALA A 36 15.44 -7.99 2.97
N TYR A 37 14.61 -8.49 3.88
CA TYR A 37 14.41 -7.84 5.19
C TYR A 37 15.65 -7.93 6.07
N SER A 38 16.37 -9.06 6.03
CA SER A 38 17.62 -9.23 6.80
C SER A 38 18.71 -8.29 6.31
N HIS A 39 18.83 -8.11 4.98
CA HIS A 39 19.73 -7.15 4.36
C HIS A 39 19.44 -5.70 4.80
N LEU A 40 18.16 -5.33 4.87
CA LEU A 40 17.72 -4.03 5.40
C LEU A 40 17.85 -3.90 6.93
N GLY A 41 18.35 -4.93 7.62
CA GLY A 41 18.53 -4.93 9.07
C GLY A 41 17.23 -5.10 9.86
N TYR A 42 16.14 -5.52 9.22
CA TYR A 42 14.85 -5.69 9.89
C TYR A 42 14.70 -7.06 10.55
N PRO A 43 14.16 -7.10 11.78
CA PRO A 43 13.88 -8.37 12.43
C PRO A 43 12.70 -9.10 11.75
N LEU A 44 12.74 -10.43 11.71
CA LEU A 44 11.74 -11.23 10.97
C LEU A 44 10.32 -11.15 11.53
N TYR A 45 10.16 -10.83 12.82
CA TYR A 45 8.83 -10.56 13.37
C TYR A 45 8.22 -9.29 12.74
N PHE A 46 9.03 -8.27 12.45
CA PHE A 46 8.59 -7.05 11.79
C PHE A 46 8.20 -7.33 10.35
N MET A 47 8.97 -8.16 9.63
CA MET A 47 8.59 -8.66 8.30
C MET A 47 7.20 -9.31 8.33
N THR A 48 6.96 -10.21 9.29
CA THR A 48 5.68 -10.93 9.44
C THR A 48 4.52 -9.97 9.72
N LEU A 49 4.72 -9.04 10.67
CA LEU A 49 3.75 -8.02 11.04
C LEU A 49 3.40 -7.12 9.84
N LEU A 50 4.41 -6.65 9.13
CA LEU A 50 4.24 -5.79 7.96
C LEU A 50 3.56 -6.55 6.80
N GLY A 51 3.86 -7.84 6.63
CA GLY A 51 3.17 -8.72 5.69
C GLY A 51 1.68 -8.84 5.97
N ALA A 52 1.31 -9.11 7.23
CA ALA A 52 -0.09 -9.12 7.67
C ALA A 52 -0.78 -7.77 7.41
N ALA A 53 -0.15 -6.68 7.81
CA ALA A 53 -0.68 -5.33 7.62
C ALA A 53 -0.94 -5.01 6.13
N LYS A 54 -0.03 -5.42 5.23
CA LYS A 54 -0.21 -5.27 3.78
C LYS A 54 -1.46 -6.00 3.29
N LEU A 55 -1.66 -7.26 3.69
CA LEU A 55 -2.84 -8.02 3.26
C LEU A 55 -4.15 -7.42 3.79
N LEU A 56 -4.18 -6.99 5.06
CA LEU A 56 -5.34 -6.31 5.65
C LEU A 56 -5.63 -4.97 4.95
N GLY A 57 -4.59 -4.21 4.61
CA GLY A 57 -4.70 -2.97 3.84
C GLY A 57 -5.25 -3.23 2.44
N VAL A 58 -4.78 -4.26 1.74
CA VAL A 58 -5.29 -4.64 0.41
C VAL A 58 -6.75 -5.06 0.50
N ALA A 59 -7.12 -5.90 1.47
CA ALA A 59 -8.51 -6.29 1.69
C ALA A 59 -9.40 -5.04 1.91
N THR A 60 -8.92 -4.08 2.69
CA THR A 60 -9.60 -2.81 2.92
C THR A 60 -9.76 -1.98 1.63
N LEU A 61 -8.74 -1.91 0.77
CA LEU A 61 -8.81 -1.18 -0.50
C LEU A 61 -9.83 -1.80 -1.47
N LEU A 62 -9.88 -3.12 -1.56
CA LEU A 62 -10.75 -3.86 -2.48
C LEU A 62 -12.20 -3.95 -1.97
N ALA A 63 -12.42 -4.08 -0.66
CA ALA A 63 -13.74 -4.17 -0.06
C ALA A 63 -14.65 -2.98 -0.44
N PRO A 64 -15.95 -3.20 -0.73
CA PRO A 64 -16.90 -2.11 -0.91
C PRO A 64 -17.12 -1.33 0.39
N GLY A 65 -17.41 -0.02 0.29
CA GLY A 65 -17.69 0.82 1.46
C GLY A 65 -16.45 1.23 2.25
N LEU A 66 -16.52 1.21 3.59
CA LEU A 66 -15.39 1.43 4.52
C LEU A 66 -14.55 2.72 4.30
N PRO A 67 -15.15 3.91 4.08
CA PRO A 67 -14.39 5.10 3.70
C PRO A 67 -13.31 5.49 4.72
N ARG A 68 -13.59 5.39 6.03
CA ARG A 68 -12.61 5.70 7.07
C ARG A 68 -11.42 4.73 7.07
N LEU A 69 -11.67 3.43 6.99
CA LEU A 69 -10.59 2.43 6.95
C LEU A 69 -9.77 2.55 5.66
N LYS A 70 -10.39 2.96 4.55
CA LYS A 70 -9.64 3.25 3.33
C LYS A 70 -8.63 4.37 3.55
N GLU A 71 -9.02 5.49 4.14
CA GLU A 71 -8.05 6.56 4.43
C GLU A 71 -6.89 6.07 5.31
N TRP A 72 -7.16 5.22 6.31
CA TRP A 72 -6.10 4.58 7.10
C TRP A 72 -5.20 3.66 6.27
N ALA A 73 -5.78 2.86 5.37
CA ALA A 73 -5.02 2.01 4.47
C ALA A 73 -4.14 2.85 3.53
N TYR A 74 -4.67 3.92 2.93
CA TYR A 74 -3.89 4.82 2.07
C TYR A 74 -2.74 5.48 2.83
N ALA A 75 -2.99 6.00 4.05
CA ALA A 75 -1.95 6.60 4.87
C ALA A 75 -0.87 5.58 5.26
N GLY A 76 -1.28 4.40 5.73
CA GLY A 76 -0.36 3.33 6.12
C GLY A 76 0.49 2.82 4.94
N PHE A 77 -0.12 2.67 3.76
CA PHE A 77 0.62 2.30 2.55
C PHE A 77 1.58 3.40 2.09
N ALA A 78 1.18 4.67 2.15
CA ALA A 78 2.06 5.78 1.79
C ALA A 78 3.30 5.81 2.70
N ILE A 79 3.09 5.71 4.02
CA ILE A 79 4.18 5.63 5.00
C ILE A 79 5.07 4.43 4.70
N ASN A 80 4.49 3.24 4.49
CA ASN A 80 5.26 2.03 4.19
C ASN A 80 6.12 2.17 2.92
N MET A 81 5.57 2.74 1.84
CA MET A 81 6.35 2.91 0.59
C MET A 81 7.44 3.97 0.73
N VAL A 82 7.16 5.09 1.41
CA VAL A 82 8.17 6.12 1.69
C VAL A 82 9.29 5.53 2.55
N SER A 83 8.95 4.82 3.64
CA SER A 83 9.93 4.13 4.48
C SER A 83 10.75 3.11 3.70
N ALA A 84 10.16 2.37 2.76
CA ALA A 84 10.91 1.44 1.90
C ALA A 84 11.95 2.16 1.04
N VAL A 85 11.61 3.31 0.44
CA VAL A 85 12.58 4.14 -0.30
C VAL A 85 13.71 4.58 0.62
N PHE A 86 13.39 5.12 1.79
CA PHE A 86 14.39 5.56 2.77
C PHE A 86 15.29 4.42 3.24
N SER A 87 14.75 3.21 3.38
CA SER A 87 15.51 2.05 3.86
C SER A 87 16.54 1.60 2.83
N HIS A 88 16.16 1.53 1.55
CA HIS A 88 17.13 1.25 0.47
C HIS A 88 18.22 2.32 0.38
N LEU A 89 17.86 3.60 0.51
CA LEU A 89 18.84 4.69 0.52
C LEU A 89 19.79 4.61 1.72
N ALA A 90 19.27 4.32 2.91
CA ALA A 90 20.05 4.17 4.14
C ALA A 90 20.95 2.93 4.14
N SER A 91 20.54 1.86 3.45
CA SER A 91 21.34 0.65 3.22
C SER A 91 22.35 0.80 2.08
N HIS A 92 22.43 1.98 1.44
CA HIS A 92 23.30 2.24 0.28
C HIS A 92 23.06 1.28 -0.89
N ASP A 93 21.82 0.82 -1.06
CA ASP A 93 21.45 -0.04 -2.18
C ASP A 93 21.54 0.71 -3.51
N PRO A 94 21.78 -0.01 -4.62
CA PRO A 94 21.58 0.54 -5.95
C PRO A 94 20.20 1.19 -6.08
N VAL A 95 20.13 2.37 -6.71
CA VAL A 95 18.89 3.15 -6.87
C VAL A 95 17.75 2.34 -7.50
N GLY A 96 18.08 1.32 -8.30
CA GLY A 96 17.12 0.37 -8.86
C GLY A 96 16.20 -0.29 -7.83
N HIS A 97 16.67 -0.52 -6.60
CA HIS A 97 15.85 -1.12 -5.53
C HIS A 97 14.75 -0.18 -5.02
N ALA A 98 14.93 1.14 -5.15
CA ALA A 98 13.91 2.13 -4.79
C ALA A 98 12.85 2.34 -5.89
N VAL A 99 13.05 1.82 -7.11
CA VAL A 99 12.11 2.02 -8.22
C VAL A 99 10.75 1.40 -7.93
N ALA A 100 10.72 0.17 -7.44
CA ALA A 100 9.48 -0.53 -7.14
C ALA A 100 8.60 0.24 -6.12
N PRO A 101 9.08 0.65 -4.94
CA PRO A 101 8.26 1.43 -4.02
C PRO A 101 7.85 2.80 -4.58
N VAL A 102 8.68 3.46 -5.40
CA VAL A 102 8.31 4.73 -6.07
C VAL A 102 7.16 4.54 -7.05
N VAL A 103 7.20 3.48 -7.88
CA VAL A 103 6.10 3.16 -8.80
C VAL A 103 4.81 2.87 -8.02
N LEU A 104 4.91 2.13 -6.92
CA LEU A 104 3.78 1.84 -6.04
C LEU A 104 3.19 3.10 -5.39
N ILE A 105 4.00 4.11 -5.04
CA ILE A 105 3.51 5.42 -4.60
C ILE A 105 2.66 6.08 -5.69
N GLY A 106 3.14 6.07 -6.94
CA GLY A 106 2.40 6.62 -8.08
C GLY A 106 1.04 5.93 -8.27
N LEU A 107 1.00 4.60 -8.21
CA LEU A 107 -0.24 3.82 -8.29
C LEU A 107 -1.17 4.09 -7.10
N LEU A 108 -0.63 4.16 -5.88
CA LEU A 108 -1.40 4.47 -4.67
C LEU A 108 -2.04 5.87 -4.76
N PHE A 109 -1.27 6.86 -5.22
CA PHE A 109 -1.75 8.22 -5.40
C PHE A 109 -2.81 8.31 -6.50
N ALA A 110 -2.63 7.66 -7.64
CA ALA A 110 -3.62 7.60 -8.71
C ALA A 110 -4.91 6.92 -8.23
N SER A 111 -4.78 5.76 -7.56
CA SER A 111 -5.90 5.09 -6.89
C SER A 111 -6.61 6.05 -5.93
N TRP A 112 -5.85 6.83 -5.15
CA TRP A 112 -6.43 7.75 -4.19
C TRP A 112 -7.18 8.91 -4.84
N ARG A 113 -6.59 9.51 -5.86
CA ARG A 113 -7.11 10.69 -6.54
C ARG A 113 -8.39 10.43 -7.33
N PHE A 114 -8.56 9.22 -7.87
CA PHE A 114 -9.69 8.84 -8.70
C PHE A 114 -10.76 8.03 -7.96
N ARG A 115 -10.68 7.91 -6.62
CA ARG A 115 -11.66 7.17 -5.82
C ARG A 115 -13.10 7.67 -6.07
N PRO A 116 -14.06 6.75 -6.28
CA PRO A 116 -15.48 7.12 -6.34
C PRO A 116 -16.01 7.70 -5.03
N ALA A 117 -17.07 8.52 -5.10
CA ALA A 117 -17.69 9.16 -3.93
C ALA A 117 -18.08 8.15 -2.82
N GLY A 118 -18.64 6.99 -3.18
CA GLY A 118 -19.01 5.95 -2.21
C GLY A 118 -17.83 5.25 -1.50
N ARG A 119 -16.59 5.60 -1.85
CA ARG A 119 -15.34 5.13 -1.22
C ARG A 119 -14.54 6.28 -0.60
N THR A 120 -15.12 7.47 -0.54
CA THR A 120 -14.51 8.68 0.02
C THR A 120 -15.23 9.03 1.31
N LEU A 121 -14.46 9.42 2.33
CA LEU A 121 -15.04 9.88 3.59
C LEU A 121 -15.72 11.23 3.37
N ALA A 122 -17.03 11.29 3.63
CA ALA A 122 -17.74 12.57 3.63
C ALA A 122 -17.21 13.42 4.79
N ILE A 123 -16.79 14.65 4.49
CA ILE A 123 -16.50 15.66 5.50
C ILE A 123 -17.83 16.32 5.84
N PRO A 124 -18.31 16.24 7.11
CA PRO A 124 -19.51 16.97 7.51
C PRO A 124 -19.28 18.46 7.24
N ALA A 125 -20.23 19.12 6.58
CA ALA A 125 -20.18 20.57 6.46
C ALA A 125 -20.15 21.16 7.87
N VAL A 126 -19.12 21.95 8.18
CA VAL A 126 -19.12 22.78 9.39
C VAL A 126 -20.30 23.74 9.22
N ALA A 127 -21.34 23.57 10.03
CA ALA A 127 -22.42 24.53 10.09
C ALA A 127 -21.83 25.84 10.65
N THR A 128 -21.59 26.79 9.77
CA THR A 128 -21.33 28.17 10.17
C THR A 128 -22.65 28.72 10.70
N ALA A 129 -22.73 28.91 12.03
CA ALA A 129 -23.83 29.59 12.70
C ALA A 129 -23.78 31.10 12.46
#